data_AF-A0AAW7PL37-F1
#
_entry.id   AF-A0AAW7PL37-F1
#
_cell.length_a   1.000
_cell.length_b   1.000
_cell.length_c   1.000
_cell.angle_alpha   90.00
_cell.angle_beta   90.00
_cell.angle_gamma   90.00
#
_symmetry.space_group_name_H-M   'P 1'
#
loop_
_entity.id
_entity.type
_entity.pdbx_description
1 polymer ?
#
loop_
_entity_poly.entity_id
_entity_poly.type
_entity_poly.pdbx_seq_one_letter_code
_entity_poly.pdbx_strand_id
1 'polypeptide(L)'
;MALTAGIVGLPNVGKSTLFNAITKAGAEAANYPFATIDPNVGMVEVPDERLTKLTELITPKKTVPTTFEFTDIAGIVKGASKGEGLGNKFLANIREVDAIVHVVRAFDDENVMREQGREDAFVDPMADIDTINLELILADLESINKRYARVEKIARTQKDKDSVAEFNILQKIKPVLEDGKSARTIDFTEEEQKIVKGLFLLTTKPVLYVANVDEDQVANPDDIDYVKQIREFAATENAEVVVISARVEEEISELDDEDKEMFLEDLGLTESGVDKLTRAAYHLLGLGTYFTAGEKEVRAWTFKRGIKAPQAAGIIHSDFEKGFIRAVTMSYDDLIKYGSEKAVKEAGRLREEGKEYVVQDGDIMEFRFNV
;
A
#
# COMPACT_ATOMS: atom_id res chain seq x y z
N MET A 1 5.83 -13.35 4.12
CA MET A 1 6.40 -12.31 3.25
C MET A 1 5.73 -11.01 3.65
N ALA A 2 6.50 -9.92 3.70
CA ALA A 2 5.95 -8.59 3.92
C ALA A 2 4.99 -8.26 2.77
N LEU A 3 3.93 -7.51 3.05
CA LEU A 3 3.07 -7.00 1.99
C LEU A 3 3.80 -5.84 1.30
N THR A 4 3.73 -5.79 -0.03
CA THR A 4 4.40 -4.75 -0.83
C THR A 4 3.44 -4.07 -1.80
N ALA A 5 3.74 -2.83 -2.18
CA ALA A 5 2.99 -2.07 -3.18
C ALA A 5 3.82 -1.84 -4.45
N GLY A 6 3.25 -2.14 -5.62
CA GLY A 6 3.91 -1.95 -6.90
C GLY A 6 3.58 -0.60 -7.51
N ILE A 7 4.59 0.21 -7.82
CA ILE A 7 4.42 1.50 -8.51
C ILE A 7 4.34 1.26 -10.02
N VAL A 8 3.20 1.64 -10.60
CA VAL A 8 2.92 1.56 -12.05
C VAL A 8 2.62 2.95 -12.59
N GLY A 9 2.82 3.13 -13.89
CA GLY A 9 2.50 4.38 -14.58
C GLY A 9 2.94 4.30 -16.03
N LEU A 10 2.36 5.14 -16.88
CA LEU A 10 2.80 5.31 -18.26
C LEU A 10 4.19 5.98 -18.31
N PRO A 11 4.89 5.92 -19.45
CA PRO A 11 6.10 6.70 -19.64
C PRO A 11 5.88 8.20 -19.36
N ASN A 12 6.88 8.86 -18.78
CA ASN A 12 6.88 10.31 -18.51
C ASN A 12 5.84 10.84 -17.52
N VAL A 13 5.18 9.99 -16.72
CA VAL A 13 4.25 10.42 -15.66
C VAL A 13 4.95 10.81 -14.33
N GLY A 14 6.28 10.70 -14.26
CA GLY A 14 7.06 10.95 -13.05
C GLY A 14 7.29 9.73 -12.15
N LYS A 15 6.95 8.52 -12.61
CA LYS A 15 7.14 7.25 -11.88
C LYS A 15 8.58 7.05 -11.38
N SER A 16 9.57 7.21 -12.27
CA SER A 16 10.98 7.00 -11.93
C SER A 16 11.51 8.08 -10.98
N THR A 17 11.08 9.33 -11.13
CA THR A 17 11.42 10.42 -10.22
C THR A 17 10.89 10.13 -8.82
N LEU A 18 9.61 9.76 -8.71
CA LEU A 18 9.00 9.36 -7.44
C LEU A 18 9.70 8.17 -6.81
N PHE A 19 9.98 7.12 -7.59
CA PHE A 19 10.67 5.93 -7.08
C PHE A 19 12.08 6.26 -6.60
N ASN A 20 12.81 7.12 -7.32
CA ASN A 20 14.12 7.58 -6.88
C ASN A 20 14.04 8.35 -5.56
N ALA A 21 13.07 9.26 -5.41
CA ALA A 21 12.84 9.98 -4.15
C ALA A 21 12.55 9.01 -2.99
N ILE A 22 11.69 8.01 -3.21
CA ILE A 22 11.41 6.91 -2.25
C ILE A 22 12.70 6.16 -1.89
N THR A 23 13.51 5.76 -2.88
CA THR A 23 14.75 5.00 -2.61
C THR A 23 15.81 5.83 -1.87
N LYS A 24 15.90 7.14 -2.16
CA LYS A 24 16.83 8.06 -1.50
C LYS A 24 16.41 8.33 -0.06
N ALA A 25 15.13 8.64 0.18
CA ALA A 25 14.55 8.73 1.52
C ALA A 25 14.74 7.43 2.31
N GLY A 26 14.72 6.29 1.61
CA GLY A 26 14.98 4.95 2.14
C GLY A 26 16.43 4.57 2.37
N ALA A 27 17.40 5.36 1.91
CA ALA A 27 18.81 4.98 1.93
C ALA A 27 19.36 4.83 3.36
N GLU A 28 18.78 5.54 4.33
CA GLU A 28 19.11 5.37 5.75
C GLU A 28 18.52 4.08 6.36
N ALA A 29 17.42 3.60 5.80
CA ALA A 29 16.78 2.34 6.20
C ALA A 29 17.56 1.10 5.69
N ALA A 30 18.54 1.25 4.79
CA ALA A 30 19.32 0.14 4.21
C ALA A 30 20.22 -0.65 5.20
N ASN A 31 20.21 -0.29 6.49
CA ASN A 31 20.96 -0.99 7.54
C ASN A 31 20.29 -2.30 8.03
N TYR A 32 19.17 -2.76 7.44
CA TYR A 32 18.60 -4.06 7.78
C TYR A 32 19.46 -5.20 7.22
N PRO A 33 20.15 -5.99 8.06
CA PRO A 33 20.94 -7.11 7.59
C PRO A 33 20.00 -8.15 6.97
N PHE A 34 20.43 -8.78 5.87
CA PHE A 34 19.81 -9.94 5.18
C PHE A 34 18.83 -9.68 4.02
N ALA A 35 18.54 -8.43 3.63
CA ALA A 35 17.79 -8.18 2.39
C ALA A 35 18.74 -8.11 1.18
N THR A 36 18.60 -9.03 0.22
CA THR A 36 19.08 -8.76 -1.15
C THR A 36 18.06 -7.80 -1.76
N ILE A 37 18.33 -6.50 -1.71
CA ILE A 37 17.42 -5.50 -2.27
C ILE A 37 17.56 -5.59 -3.79
N ASP A 38 16.51 -6.11 -4.45
CA ASP A 38 16.38 -5.99 -5.91
C ASP A 38 16.48 -4.49 -6.26
N PRO A 39 17.21 -4.08 -7.32
CA PRO A 39 17.34 -2.67 -7.69
C PRO A 39 15.99 -1.96 -7.91
N ASN A 40 14.91 -2.72 -8.12
CA ASN A 40 13.56 -2.20 -8.27
C ASN A 40 12.76 -2.20 -6.96
N VAL A 41 13.36 -2.39 -5.79
CA VAL A 41 12.68 -2.32 -4.48
C VAL A 41 13.23 -1.13 -3.70
N GLY A 42 12.34 -0.18 -3.38
CA GLY A 42 12.58 0.93 -2.47
C GLY A 42 11.96 0.62 -1.12
N MET A 43 12.68 0.88 -0.03
CA MET A 43 12.19 0.68 1.32
C MET A 43 12.19 2.02 2.04
N VAL A 44 11.06 2.41 2.62
CA VAL A 44 10.91 3.69 3.32
C VAL A 44 10.50 3.45 4.76
N GLU A 45 10.84 4.39 5.64
CA GLU A 45 10.27 4.38 6.99
C GLU A 45 8.81 4.81 6.94
N VAL A 46 7.97 4.21 7.78
CA VAL A 46 6.57 4.62 7.91
C VAL A 46 6.48 5.79 8.88
N PRO A 47 6.09 6.99 8.44
CA PRO A 47 6.02 8.17 9.30
C PRO A 47 4.89 8.02 10.32
N ASP A 48 5.24 7.99 11.60
CA ASP A 48 4.30 7.78 12.71
C ASP A 48 4.63 8.68 13.91
N GLU A 49 3.84 9.75 14.10
CA GLU A 49 3.98 10.69 15.22
C GLU A 49 3.88 10.01 16.59
N ARG A 50 3.18 8.87 16.68
CA ARG A 50 3.05 8.11 17.92
C ARG A 50 4.41 7.61 18.37
N LEU A 51 5.25 7.16 17.44
CA LEU A 51 6.61 6.71 17.73
C LEU A 51 7.45 7.85 18.31
N THR A 52 7.41 9.02 17.69
CA THR A 52 8.11 10.22 18.17
C THR A 52 7.68 10.58 19.60
N LYS A 53 6.38 10.61 19.87
CA LYS A 53 5.84 10.91 21.22
C LYS A 53 6.23 9.86 22.25
N LEU A 54 6.25 8.58 21.88
CA LEU A 54 6.73 7.51 22.77
C LEU A 54 8.22 7.66 23.09
N THR A 55 9.02 8.02 22.09
CA THR A 55 10.45 8.28 22.26
C THR A 55 10.72 9.48 23.16
N GLU A 56 9.98 10.58 23.02
CA GLU A 56 10.05 11.73 23.92
C GLU A 56 9.72 11.34 25.37
N LEU A 57 8.66 10.55 25.58
CA LEU A 57 8.17 10.18 26.91
C LEU A 57 9.10 9.18 27.63
N ILE A 58 9.64 8.21 26.88
CA ILE A 58 10.42 7.09 27.46
C ILE A 58 11.92 7.39 27.45
N THR A 59 12.38 8.23 26.52
CA THR A 59 13.81 8.55 26.29
C THR A 59 14.66 7.27 26.12
N PRO A 60 14.37 6.41 25.13
CA PRO A 60 15.09 5.16 24.93
C PRO A 60 16.51 5.39 24.41
N LYS A 61 17.37 4.38 24.54
CA LYS A 61 18.69 4.38 23.88
C LYS A 61 18.61 4.31 22.35
N LYS A 62 17.50 3.82 21.81
CA LYS A 62 17.27 3.64 20.38
C LYS A 62 15.79 3.77 20.05
N THR A 63 15.48 4.46 18.96
CA THR A 63 14.15 4.46 18.34
C THR A 63 14.25 3.68 17.03
N VAL A 64 13.31 2.78 16.77
CA VAL A 64 13.29 1.97 15.55
C VAL A 64 11.92 2.08 14.89
N PRO A 65 11.80 2.83 13.78
CA PRO A 65 10.56 2.85 13.00
C PRO A 65 10.36 1.50 12.30
N THR A 66 9.15 1.33 11.76
CA THR A 66 8.87 0.22 10.86
C THR A 66 9.06 0.71 9.43
N THR A 67 9.39 -0.22 8.54
CA THR A 67 9.60 0.09 7.13
C THR A 67 8.51 -0.51 6.26
N PHE A 68 8.34 0.08 5.08
CA PHE A 68 7.42 -0.35 4.06
C PHE A 68 8.14 -0.46 2.71
N GLU A 69 7.79 -1.47 1.92
CA GLU A 69 8.43 -1.77 0.65
C GLU A 69 7.54 -1.32 -0.52
N PHE A 70 8.15 -0.56 -1.44
CA PHE A 70 7.63 -0.23 -2.75
C PHE A 70 8.44 -0.95 -3.81
N THR A 71 7.77 -1.52 -4.80
CA THR A 71 8.42 -2.17 -5.95
C THR A 71 8.18 -1.35 -7.22
N ASP A 72 9.23 -0.91 -7.89
CA ASP A 72 9.13 -0.30 -9.21
C ASP A 72 8.74 -1.34 -10.25
N ILE A 73 7.56 -1.18 -10.83
CA ILE A 73 7.12 -2.04 -11.91
C ILE A 73 7.60 -1.43 -13.23
N ALA A 74 8.32 -2.22 -14.02
CA ALA A 74 8.85 -1.80 -15.31
C ALA A 74 7.75 -1.17 -16.17
N GLY A 75 8.05 -0.06 -16.86
CA GLY A 75 7.06 0.71 -17.62
C GLY A 75 6.35 -0.14 -18.68
N ILE A 76 5.05 0.10 -18.85
CA ILE A 76 4.21 -0.61 -19.82
C ILE A 76 4.52 -0.16 -21.26
N VAL A 77 4.44 -1.11 -22.19
CA VAL A 77 4.27 -0.84 -23.63
C VAL A 77 2.87 -1.33 -24.00
N LYS A 78 2.05 -0.49 -24.66
CA LYS A 78 0.69 -0.86 -25.11
C LYS A 78 0.70 -2.23 -25.79
N GLY A 79 -0.27 -3.10 -25.48
CA GLY A 79 -0.36 -4.47 -25.99
C GLY A 79 0.19 -5.54 -25.04
N ALA A 80 0.27 -5.26 -23.73
CA ALA A 80 0.84 -6.19 -22.77
C ALA A 80 0.07 -7.51 -22.65
N SER A 81 -1.25 -7.45 -22.79
CA SER A 81 -2.16 -8.59 -22.78
C SER A 81 -2.08 -9.48 -24.03
N LYS A 82 -1.42 -9.03 -25.12
CA LYS A 82 -1.29 -9.81 -26.36
C LYS A 82 -0.14 -10.83 -26.36
N GLY A 83 0.62 -10.91 -25.26
CA GLY A 83 1.59 -11.98 -25.03
C GLY A 83 2.96 -11.80 -25.68
N GLU A 84 3.27 -10.63 -26.26
CA GLU A 84 4.56 -10.35 -26.89
C GLU A 84 5.45 -9.44 -26.01
N GLY A 85 6.71 -9.85 -25.78
CA GLY A 85 7.76 -8.97 -25.25
C GLY A 85 7.59 -8.50 -23.79
N LEU A 86 7.84 -7.19 -23.57
CA LEU A 86 7.94 -6.55 -22.25
C LEU A 86 6.63 -6.53 -21.44
N GLY A 87 5.48 -6.62 -22.09
CA GLY A 87 4.18 -6.52 -21.40
C GLY A 87 3.83 -7.74 -20.52
N ASN A 88 4.29 -8.94 -20.89
CA ASN A 88 4.14 -10.11 -20.00
C ASN A 88 4.95 -9.96 -18.71
N LYS A 89 6.12 -9.31 -18.77
CA LYS A 89 6.93 -9.03 -17.57
C LYS A 89 6.25 -8.02 -16.67
N PHE A 90 5.63 -6.97 -17.23
CA PHE A 90 4.81 -6.02 -16.48
C PHE A 90 3.71 -6.74 -15.69
N LEU A 91 2.92 -7.58 -16.35
CA LEU A 91 1.84 -8.34 -15.69
C LEU A 91 2.38 -9.33 -14.66
N ALA A 92 3.53 -9.97 -14.92
CA ALA A 92 4.18 -10.87 -13.97
C ALA A 92 4.59 -10.15 -12.68
N ASN A 93 5.25 -8.99 -12.80
CA ASN A 93 5.68 -8.21 -11.65
C ASN A 93 4.48 -7.69 -10.83
N ILE A 94 3.37 -7.31 -11.48
CA ILE A 94 2.14 -6.93 -10.75
C ILE A 94 1.54 -8.11 -9.98
N ARG A 95 1.72 -9.36 -10.45
CA ARG A 95 1.26 -10.54 -9.68
C ARG A 95 1.99 -10.68 -8.35
N GLU A 96 3.23 -10.22 -8.27
CA GLU A 96 4.11 -10.36 -7.11
C GLU A 96 3.85 -9.33 -6.01
N VAL A 97 3.15 -8.23 -6.31
CA VAL A 97 2.80 -7.20 -5.32
C VAL A 97 1.40 -7.36 -4.75
N ASP A 98 1.09 -6.76 -3.60
CA ASP A 98 -0.22 -6.90 -2.94
C ASP A 98 -1.17 -5.73 -3.23
N ALA A 99 -0.63 -4.55 -3.53
CA ALA A 99 -1.38 -3.36 -3.95
C ALA A 99 -0.71 -2.69 -5.16
N ILE A 100 -1.47 -1.87 -5.89
CA ILE A 100 -0.98 -1.09 -7.03
C ILE A 100 -1.00 0.39 -6.66
N VAL A 101 0.14 1.06 -6.82
CA VAL A 101 0.28 2.52 -6.74
C VAL A 101 0.37 3.04 -8.16
N HIS A 102 -0.71 3.62 -8.66
CA HIS A 102 -0.81 4.07 -10.05
C HIS A 102 -0.50 5.55 -10.15
N VAL A 103 0.69 5.88 -10.63
CA VAL A 103 1.12 7.26 -10.90
C VAL A 103 0.48 7.76 -12.19
N VAL A 104 -0.31 8.81 -12.08
CA VAL A 104 -1.05 9.45 -13.15
C VAL A 104 -0.59 10.89 -13.27
N ARG A 105 -0.29 11.34 -14.49
CA ARG A 105 0.13 12.70 -14.75
C ARG A 105 -1.06 13.65 -14.62
N ALA A 106 -0.91 14.69 -13.81
CA ALA A 106 -1.91 15.72 -13.56
C ALA A 106 -1.31 17.13 -13.67
N PHE A 107 -0.35 17.32 -14.58
CA PHE A 107 0.24 18.61 -14.95
C PHE A 107 0.57 18.63 -16.45
N ASP A 108 0.47 19.81 -17.06
CA ASP A 108 0.93 20.06 -18.42
C ASP A 108 2.43 20.42 -18.41
N ASP A 109 3.21 19.87 -19.35
CA ASP A 109 4.65 20.21 -19.50
C ASP A 109 5.00 20.22 -20.97
N GLU A 110 5.23 21.42 -21.50
CA GLU A 110 5.50 21.71 -22.92
C GLU A 110 6.66 20.88 -23.51
N ASN A 111 7.56 20.36 -22.68
CA ASN A 111 8.74 19.61 -23.10
C ASN A 111 8.48 18.10 -23.27
N VAL A 112 7.38 17.57 -22.76
CA VAL A 112 7.04 16.16 -22.95
C VAL A 112 6.44 16.00 -24.35
N MET A 113 7.06 15.16 -25.19
CA MET A 113 6.60 14.91 -26.56
C MET A 113 5.12 14.54 -26.55
N ARG A 114 4.32 15.27 -27.33
CA ARG A 114 2.92 14.94 -27.61
C ARG A 114 2.85 13.49 -28.07
N GLU A 115 2.00 12.67 -27.46
CA GLU A 115 1.68 11.37 -28.06
C GLU A 115 1.15 11.62 -29.48
N GLN A 116 1.60 10.82 -30.45
CA GLN A 116 1.25 11.02 -31.86
C GLN A 116 -0.28 11.04 -32.05
N GLY A 117 -0.83 12.19 -32.46
CA GLY A 117 -2.22 12.33 -32.91
C GLY A 117 -3.18 13.10 -32.00
N ARG A 118 -2.72 13.78 -30.95
CA ARG A 118 -3.58 14.67 -30.13
C ARG A 118 -3.31 16.15 -30.43
N GLU A 119 -4.30 16.82 -31.00
CA GLU A 119 -4.22 18.24 -31.40
C GLU A 119 -4.64 19.20 -30.27
N ASP A 120 -5.44 18.74 -29.29
CA ASP A 120 -6.26 19.66 -28.46
C ASP A 120 -6.04 19.61 -26.93
N ALA A 121 -5.40 18.56 -26.39
CA ALA A 121 -5.09 18.46 -24.95
C ALA A 121 -3.68 17.88 -24.74
N PHE A 122 -2.88 18.54 -23.91
CA PHE A 122 -1.47 18.19 -23.69
C PHE A 122 -1.34 16.89 -22.85
N VAL A 123 -2.30 16.64 -21.95
CA VAL A 123 -2.39 15.47 -21.06
C VAL A 123 -3.85 15.00 -20.93
N ASP A 124 -4.08 13.69 -20.77
CA ASP A 124 -5.40 13.11 -20.47
C ASP A 124 -5.24 12.04 -19.37
N PRO A 125 -5.45 12.40 -18.10
CA PRO A 125 -5.31 11.47 -16.98
C PRO A 125 -6.24 10.26 -17.09
N MET A 126 -7.42 10.41 -17.71
CA MET A 126 -8.40 9.33 -17.81
C MET A 126 -7.96 8.31 -18.85
N ALA A 127 -7.44 8.76 -20.00
CA ALA A 127 -6.86 7.86 -20.98
C ALA A 127 -5.64 7.09 -20.44
N ASP A 128 -4.84 7.72 -19.57
CA ASP A 128 -3.70 7.09 -18.92
C ASP A 128 -4.16 5.97 -17.97
N ILE A 129 -5.15 6.27 -17.13
CA ILE A 129 -5.78 5.31 -16.23
C ILE A 129 -6.37 4.14 -17.00
N ASP A 130 -7.18 4.43 -18.02
CA ASP A 130 -7.85 3.44 -18.86
C ASP A 130 -6.85 2.52 -19.57
N THR A 131 -5.72 3.07 -20.03
CA THR A 131 -4.69 2.28 -20.72
C THR A 131 -4.15 1.16 -19.83
N ILE A 132 -3.80 1.46 -18.58
CA ILE A 132 -3.28 0.43 -17.66
C ILE A 132 -4.41 -0.49 -17.20
N ASN A 133 -5.55 0.07 -16.79
CA ASN A 133 -6.67 -0.72 -16.30
C ASN A 133 -7.17 -1.73 -17.35
N LEU A 134 -7.28 -1.32 -18.61
CA LEU A 134 -7.70 -2.21 -19.70
C LEU A 134 -6.74 -3.38 -19.88
N GLU A 135 -5.43 -3.17 -19.77
CA GLU A 135 -4.44 -4.25 -19.89
C GLU A 135 -4.56 -5.27 -18.76
N LEU A 136 -4.81 -4.80 -17.53
CA LEU A 136 -5.08 -5.69 -16.38
C LEU A 136 -6.39 -6.46 -16.57
N ILE A 137 -7.44 -5.77 -17.03
CA ILE A 137 -8.77 -6.35 -17.27
C ILE A 137 -8.70 -7.41 -18.37
N LEU A 138 -8.03 -7.14 -19.48
CA LEU A 138 -7.88 -8.10 -20.58
C LEU A 138 -7.11 -9.34 -20.15
N ALA A 139 -6.03 -9.17 -19.37
CA ALA A 139 -5.26 -10.30 -18.82
C ALA A 139 -6.12 -11.18 -17.88
N ASP A 140 -6.91 -10.55 -17.00
CA ASP A 140 -7.83 -11.27 -16.13
C ASP A 140 -8.98 -11.91 -16.90
N LEU A 141 -9.55 -11.23 -17.89
CA LEU A 141 -10.63 -11.74 -18.73
C LEU A 141 -10.19 -12.99 -19.51
N GLU A 142 -8.96 -13.02 -20.01
CA GLU A 142 -8.39 -14.21 -20.65
C GLU A 142 -8.32 -15.39 -19.65
N SER A 143 -7.81 -15.13 -18.44
CA SER A 143 -7.73 -16.14 -17.37
C SER A 143 -9.11 -16.65 -16.95
N ILE A 144 -10.06 -15.75 -16.74
CA ILE A 144 -11.44 -16.04 -16.36
C ILE A 144 -12.13 -16.84 -17.46
N ASN A 145 -11.98 -16.50 -18.73
CA ASN A 145 -12.59 -17.25 -19.83
C ASN A 145 -12.10 -18.70 -19.91
N LYS A 146 -10.79 -18.93 -19.79
CA LYS A 146 -10.20 -20.29 -19.74
C LYS A 146 -10.75 -21.09 -18.56
N ARG A 147 -10.82 -20.47 -17.38
CA ARG A 147 -11.30 -21.10 -16.15
C ARG A 147 -12.81 -21.38 -16.20
N TYR A 148 -13.60 -20.43 -16.68
CA TYR A 148 -15.05 -20.54 -16.87
C TYR A 148 -15.41 -21.75 -17.72
N ALA A 149 -14.81 -21.90 -18.91
CA ALA A 149 -15.11 -23.01 -19.83
C ALA A 149 -14.78 -24.40 -19.25
N ARG A 150 -13.79 -24.48 -18.35
CA ARG A 150 -13.41 -25.71 -17.65
C ARG A 150 -14.38 -26.01 -16.51
N VAL A 151 -14.65 -25.03 -15.65
CA VAL A 151 -15.46 -25.20 -14.43
C VAL A 151 -16.94 -25.39 -14.76
N GLU A 152 -17.46 -24.73 -15.80
CA GLU A 152 -18.86 -24.85 -16.23
C GLU A 152 -19.31 -26.30 -16.44
N LYS A 153 -18.48 -27.11 -17.11
CA LYS A 153 -18.79 -28.52 -17.41
C LYS A 153 -18.91 -29.36 -16.13
N ILE A 154 -18.08 -29.06 -15.14
CA ILE A 154 -18.02 -29.79 -13.86
C ILE A 154 -19.19 -29.33 -12.97
N ALA A 155 -19.40 -28.02 -12.86
CA ALA A 155 -20.46 -27.41 -12.06
C ALA A 155 -21.87 -27.86 -12.50
N ARG A 156 -22.11 -28.06 -13.81
CA ARG A 156 -23.37 -28.58 -14.34
C ARG A 156 -23.75 -29.97 -13.81
N THR A 157 -22.79 -30.76 -13.33
CA THR A 157 -23.08 -32.06 -12.71
C THR A 157 -23.67 -31.92 -11.29
N GLN A 158 -23.54 -30.75 -10.66
CA GLN A 158 -24.00 -30.41 -9.30
C GLN A 158 -23.49 -31.34 -8.18
N LYS A 159 -22.50 -32.20 -8.47
CA LYS A 159 -21.92 -33.14 -7.50
C LYS A 159 -20.80 -32.51 -6.67
N ASP A 160 -20.05 -31.60 -7.29
CA ASP A 160 -18.94 -30.90 -6.65
C ASP A 160 -19.39 -29.50 -6.24
N LYS A 161 -19.58 -29.31 -4.93
CA LYS A 161 -20.03 -28.03 -4.36
C LYS A 161 -19.01 -26.92 -4.56
N ASP A 162 -17.72 -27.25 -4.57
CA ASP A 162 -16.64 -26.26 -4.70
C ASP A 162 -16.60 -25.73 -6.14
N SER A 163 -16.71 -26.62 -7.13
CA SER A 163 -16.84 -26.23 -8.54
C SER A 163 -18.10 -25.40 -8.81
N VAL A 164 -19.22 -25.70 -8.15
CA VAL A 164 -20.46 -24.90 -8.26
C VAL A 164 -20.26 -23.50 -7.67
N ALA A 165 -19.63 -23.40 -6.50
CA ALA A 165 -19.33 -22.12 -5.87
C ALA A 165 -18.38 -21.27 -6.74
N GLU A 166 -17.28 -21.87 -7.23
CA GLU A 166 -16.35 -21.20 -8.15
C GLU A 166 -17.06 -20.74 -9.43
N PHE A 167 -17.91 -21.58 -10.02
CA PHE A 167 -18.67 -21.20 -11.22
C PHE A 167 -19.54 -19.97 -11.01
N ASN A 168 -20.26 -19.88 -9.89
CA ASN A 168 -21.10 -18.73 -9.57
C ASN A 168 -20.28 -17.44 -9.45
N ILE A 169 -19.08 -17.52 -8.86
CA ILE A 169 -18.14 -16.38 -8.79
C ILE A 169 -17.67 -15.97 -10.19
N LEU A 170 -17.30 -16.94 -11.03
CA LEU A 170 -16.88 -16.66 -12.41
C LEU A 170 -18.03 -16.02 -13.23
N GLN A 171 -19.28 -16.43 -13.01
CA GLN A 171 -20.46 -15.81 -13.62
C GLN A 171 -20.69 -14.37 -13.17
N LYS A 172 -20.29 -14.03 -11.94
CA LYS A 172 -20.36 -12.66 -11.40
C LYS A 172 -19.25 -11.76 -11.96
N ILE A 173 -18.02 -12.28 -12.04
CA ILE A 173 -16.83 -11.51 -12.46
C ILE A 173 -16.80 -11.26 -13.97
N LYS A 174 -17.05 -12.31 -14.77
CA LYS A 174 -16.90 -12.26 -16.23
C LYS A 174 -17.61 -11.06 -16.90
N PRO A 175 -18.91 -10.79 -16.67
CA PRO A 175 -19.58 -9.68 -17.35
C PRO A 175 -19.03 -8.30 -16.95
N VAL A 176 -18.50 -8.14 -15.73
CA VAL A 176 -17.88 -6.89 -15.28
C VAL A 176 -16.58 -6.62 -16.05
N LEU A 177 -15.73 -7.65 -16.21
CA LEU A 177 -14.52 -7.55 -17.01
C LEU A 177 -14.84 -7.33 -18.51
N GLU A 178 -15.91 -7.94 -19.03
CA GLU A 178 -16.37 -7.72 -20.42
C GLU A 178 -16.89 -6.28 -20.66
N ASP A 179 -17.44 -5.63 -19.63
CA ASP A 179 -17.86 -4.22 -19.64
C ASP A 179 -16.68 -3.25 -19.43
N GLY A 180 -15.44 -3.75 -19.37
CA GLY A 180 -14.25 -2.92 -19.17
C GLY A 180 -14.07 -2.39 -17.75
N LYS A 181 -14.68 -3.04 -16.75
CA LYS A 181 -14.56 -2.67 -15.32
C LYS A 181 -13.70 -3.65 -14.55
N SER A 182 -13.02 -3.15 -13.52
CA SER A 182 -12.15 -3.96 -12.66
C SER A 182 -12.95 -4.88 -11.72
N ALA A 183 -12.44 -6.07 -11.43
CA ALA A 183 -13.09 -7.00 -10.49
C ALA A 183 -13.17 -6.46 -9.03
N ARG A 184 -12.33 -5.48 -8.66
CA ARG A 184 -12.41 -4.77 -7.36
C ARG A 184 -13.70 -3.97 -7.15
N THR A 185 -14.42 -3.64 -8.23
CA THR A 185 -15.73 -2.94 -8.16
C THR A 185 -16.87 -3.83 -7.68
N ILE A 186 -16.63 -5.13 -7.51
CA ILE A 186 -17.63 -6.11 -7.13
C ILE A 186 -17.57 -6.36 -5.63
N ASP A 187 -18.71 -6.22 -4.95
CA ASP A 187 -18.85 -6.62 -3.56
C ASP A 187 -18.94 -8.15 -3.45
N PHE A 188 -18.00 -8.74 -2.70
CA PHE A 188 -18.00 -10.17 -2.39
C PHE A 188 -18.19 -10.40 -0.89
N THR A 189 -18.95 -11.44 -0.52
CA THR A 189 -19.02 -11.88 0.87
C THR A 189 -17.70 -12.51 1.35
N GLU A 190 -17.49 -12.67 2.65
CA GLU A 190 -16.26 -13.27 3.18
C GLU A 190 -15.98 -14.69 2.63
N GLU A 191 -17.02 -15.49 2.39
CA GLU A 191 -16.87 -16.81 1.79
C GLU A 191 -16.52 -16.72 0.29
N GLU A 192 -17.13 -15.78 -0.43
CA GLU A 192 -16.81 -15.53 -1.84
C GLU A 192 -15.37 -15.02 -2.01
N GLN A 193 -14.90 -14.14 -1.12
CA GLN A 193 -13.54 -13.59 -1.12
C GLN A 193 -12.46 -14.67 -1.03
N LYS A 194 -12.71 -15.77 -0.30
CA LYS A 194 -11.77 -16.91 -0.24
C LYS A 194 -11.58 -17.55 -1.61
N ILE A 195 -12.64 -17.67 -2.41
CA ILE A 195 -12.61 -18.20 -3.77
C ILE A 195 -11.92 -17.21 -4.71
N VAL A 196 -12.32 -15.93 -4.65
CA VAL A 196 -11.75 -14.85 -5.47
C VAL A 196 -10.24 -14.76 -5.28
N LYS A 197 -9.75 -14.86 -4.04
CA LYS A 197 -8.31 -14.88 -3.74
C LYS A 197 -7.58 -16.02 -4.45
N GLY A 198 -8.21 -17.18 -4.60
CA GLY A 198 -7.68 -18.33 -5.35
C GLY A 198 -7.68 -18.17 -6.88
N LEU A 199 -8.30 -17.09 -7.40
CA LEU A 199 -8.25 -16.75 -8.82
C LEU A 199 -6.99 -15.96 -9.20
N PHE A 200 -6.32 -15.34 -8.22
CA PHE A 200 -5.11 -14.51 -8.41
C PHE A 200 -5.29 -13.43 -9.49
N LEU A 201 -6.43 -12.74 -9.45
CA LEU A 201 -6.74 -11.66 -10.39
C LEU A 201 -5.90 -10.42 -10.11
N LEU A 202 -5.52 -9.71 -11.16
CA LEU A 202 -4.80 -8.43 -11.08
C LEU A 202 -5.75 -7.32 -10.64
N THR A 203 -6.96 -7.32 -11.21
CA THR A 203 -7.99 -6.30 -11.03
C THR A 203 -8.72 -6.38 -9.69
N THR A 204 -8.44 -7.39 -8.86
CA THR A 204 -8.91 -7.46 -7.46
C THR A 204 -7.95 -6.80 -6.48
N LYS A 205 -6.70 -6.51 -6.90
CA LYS A 205 -5.75 -5.83 -6.03
C LYS A 205 -6.26 -4.40 -5.75
N PRO A 206 -6.14 -3.93 -4.51
CA PRO A 206 -6.46 -2.55 -4.18
C PRO A 206 -5.52 -1.59 -4.90
N VAL A 207 -6.02 -0.41 -5.23
CA VAL A 207 -5.29 0.62 -6.00
C VAL A 207 -5.26 1.92 -5.21
N LEU A 208 -4.10 2.55 -5.20
CA LEU A 208 -3.90 3.94 -4.81
C LEU A 208 -3.54 4.73 -6.05
N TYR A 209 -4.35 5.72 -6.41
CA TYR A 209 -4.00 6.64 -7.50
C TYR A 209 -3.11 7.75 -6.95
N VAL A 210 -2.00 8.01 -7.63
CA VAL A 210 -1.07 9.09 -7.30
C VAL A 210 -1.18 10.12 -8.41
N ALA A 211 -1.91 11.21 -8.13
CA ALA A 211 -1.97 12.35 -9.03
C ALA A 211 -0.68 13.16 -8.88
N ASN A 212 0.24 12.98 -9.83
CA ASN A 212 1.47 13.74 -9.87
C ASN A 212 1.17 15.10 -10.51
N VAL A 213 1.34 16.19 -9.76
CA VAL A 213 1.03 17.57 -10.16
C VAL A 213 2.30 18.43 -10.21
N ASP A 214 2.16 19.65 -10.69
CA ASP A 214 3.26 20.62 -10.71
C ASP A 214 3.57 21.16 -9.30
N GLU A 215 4.79 21.63 -9.09
CA GLU A 215 5.29 22.17 -7.82
C GLU A 215 4.45 23.37 -7.36
N ASP A 216 4.06 24.26 -8.27
CA ASP A 216 3.30 25.47 -7.96
C ASP A 216 1.86 25.17 -7.50
N GLN A 217 1.35 23.97 -7.79
CA GLN A 217 -0.05 23.60 -7.58
C GLN A 217 -0.24 22.56 -6.46
N VAL A 218 0.84 21.91 -6.00
CA VAL A 218 0.77 20.80 -5.02
C VAL A 218 0.12 21.19 -3.69
N ALA A 219 0.25 22.45 -3.29
CA ALA A 219 -0.35 22.99 -2.07
C ALA A 219 -1.88 23.19 -2.18
N ASN A 220 -2.39 23.37 -3.39
CA ASN A 220 -3.81 23.64 -3.67
C ASN A 220 -4.39 22.61 -4.67
N PRO A 221 -4.38 21.31 -4.31
CA PRO A 221 -4.75 20.24 -5.24
C PRO A 221 -6.22 20.28 -5.67
N ASP A 222 -7.08 20.92 -4.88
CA ASP A 222 -8.52 21.05 -5.14
C ASP A 222 -8.84 22.01 -6.29
N ASP A 223 -7.90 22.86 -6.68
CA ASP A 223 -8.06 23.78 -7.81
C ASP A 223 -7.69 23.13 -9.16
N ILE A 224 -7.09 21.94 -9.14
CA ILE A 224 -6.58 21.24 -10.32
C ILE A 224 -7.68 20.33 -10.89
N ASP A 225 -8.15 20.62 -12.10
CA ASP A 225 -9.23 19.85 -12.74
C ASP A 225 -8.85 18.39 -13.01
N TYR A 226 -7.59 18.11 -13.35
CA TYR A 226 -7.08 16.74 -13.49
C TYR A 226 -7.20 15.93 -12.19
N VAL A 227 -6.91 16.53 -11.04
CA VAL A 227 -7.05 15.88 -9.73
C VAL A 227 -8.50 15.56 -9.43
N LYS A 228 -9.44 16.46 -9.75
CA LYS A 228 -10.88 16.21 -9.60
C LYS A 228 -11.34 15.01 -10.41
N GLN A 229 -10.94 14.93 -11.68
CA GLN A 229 -11.26 13.80 -12.56
C GLN A 229 -10.73 12.47 -12.00
N ILE A 230 -9.47 12.45 -11.53
CA ILE A 230 -8.86 11.26 -10.92
C ILE A 230 -9.63 10.84 -9.65
N ARG A 231 -10.02 11.77 -8.79
CA ARG A 231 -10.82 11.48 -7.59
C ARG A 231 -12.22 10.95 -7.91
N GLU A 232 -12.89 11.53 -8.91
CA GLU A 232 -14.19 11.06 -9.37
C GLU A 232 -14.10 9.62 -9.90
N PHE A 233 -13.10 9.32 -10.72
CA PHE A 233 -12.86 7.97 -11.20
C PHE A 233 -12.52 7.00 -10.05
N ALA A 234 -11.58 7.37 -9.18
CA ALA A 234 -11.14 6.53 -8.07
C ALA A 234 -12.30 6.14 -7.13
N ALA A 235 -13.24 7.06 -6.90
CA ALA A 235 -14.45 6.78 -6.13
C ALA A 235 -15.32 5.67 -6.75
N THR A 236 -15.34 5.53 -8.09
CA THR A 236 -16.07 4.43 -8.76
C THR A 236 -15.45 3.06 -8.55
N GLU A 237 -14.16 3.00 -8.19
CA GLU A 237 -13.42 1.77 -7.92
C GLU A 237 -13.12 1.54 -6.43
N ASN A 238 -13.69 2.34 -5.52
CA ASN A 238 -13.35 2.34 -4.09
C ASN A 238 -11.84 2.50 -3.85
N ALA A 239 -11.18 3.32 -4.67
CA ALA A 239 -9.76 3.63 -4.58
C ALA A 239 -9.51 5.00 -3.95
N GLU A 240 -8.39 5.13 -3.26
CA GLU A 240 -7.95 6.40 -2.70
C GLU A 240 -7.07 7.17 -3.70
N VAL A 241 -6.94 8.48 -3.49
CA VAL A 241 -6.07 9.36 -4.29
C VAL A 241 -5.13 10.12 -3.38
N VAL A 242 -3.84 10.05 -3.66
CA VAL A 242 -2.80 10.91 -3.06
C VAL A 242 -2.32 11.88 -4.13
N VAL A 243 -2.17 13.15 -3.76
CA VAL A 243 -1.63 14.18 -4.64
C VAL A 243 -0.23 14.50 -4.19
N ILE A 244 0.72 14.49 -5.12
CA ILE A 244 2.14 14.77 -4.87
C ILE A 244 2.71 15.60 -6.04
N SER A 245 3.87 16.22 -5.84
CA SER A 245 4.73 16.64 -6.94
C SER A 245 6.01 15.81 -6.88
N ALA A 246 6.23 14.94 -7.86
CA ALA A 246 7.43 14.10 -7.88
C ALA A 246 8.72 14.94 -7.95
N ARG A 247 8.66 16.17 -8.50
CA ARG A 247 9.81 17.08 -8.51
C ARG A 247 10.10 17.65 -7.12
N VAL A 248 9.07 18.10 -6.40
CA VAL A 248 9.21 18.50 -4.99
C VAL A 248 9.82 17.37 -4.16
N GLU A 249 9.37 16.13 -4.35
CA GLU A 249 9.92 14.98 -3.61
C GLU A 249 11.39 14.68 -3.98
N GLU A 250 11.78 14.90 -5.24
CA GLU A 250 13.17 14.74 -5.68
C GLU A 250 14.09 15.76 -4.98
N GLU A 251 13.66 17.03 -4.89
CA GLU A 251 14.41 18.06 -4.17
C GLU A 251 14.49 17.78 -2.67
N ILE A 252 13.35 17.44 -2.03
CA ILE A 252 13.31 17.06 -0.61
C ILE A 252 14.27 15.91 -0.30
N SER A 253 14.43 14.95 -1.21
CA SER A 253 15.31 13.80 -0.99
C SER A 253 16.81 14.12 -0.93
N GLU A 254 17.19 15.36 -1.24
CA GLU A 254 18.57 15.85 -1.21
C GLU A 254 18.85 16.83 -0.07
N LEU A 255 17.80 17.19 0.70
CA LEU A 255 17.89 18.08 1.86
C LEU A 255 18.09 17.29 3.15
N ASP A 256 18.64 17.94 4.17
CA ASP A 256 18.62 17.43 5.54
C ASP A 256 17.28 17.76 6.22
N ASP A 257 17.07 17.24 7.44
CA ASP A 257 15.80 17.39 8.15
C ASP A 257 15.43 18.86 8.43
N GLU A 258 16.42 19.71 8.73
CA GLU A 258 16.19 21.14 9.02
C GLU A 258 15.80 21.90 7.74
N ASP A 259 16.53 21.68 6.65
CA ASP A 259 16.25 22.30 5.34
C ASP A 259 14.94 21.77 4.75
N LYS A 260 14.61 20.49 4.96
CA LYS A 260 13.36 19.87 4.52
C LYS A 260 12.14 20.54 5.15
N GLU A 261 12.16 20.79 6.46
CA GLU A 261 11.06 21.46 7.15
C GLU A 261 10.85 22.87 6.59
N MET A 262 11.92 23.64 6.42
CA MET A 262 11.85 24.99 5.84
C MET A 262 11.30 24.98 4.41
N PHE A 263 11.77 24.05 3.57
CA PHE A 263 11.32 23.93 2.19
C PHE A 263 9.83 23.58 2.07
N LEU A 264 9.34 22.68 2.93
CA LEU A 264 7.92 22.34 2.99
C LEU A 264 7.08 23.56 3.41
N GLU A 265 7.52 24.31 4.42
CA GLU A 265 6.82 25.52 4.87
C GLU A 265 6.73 26.59 3.77
N ASP A 266 7.81 26.81 3.01
CA ASP A 266 7.86 27.76 1.89
C ASP A 266 6.87 27.40 0.78
N LEU A 267 6.66 26.10 0.53
CA LEU A 267 5.66 25.59 -0.40
C LEU A 267 4.24 25.51 0.19
N GLY A 268 4.05 25.81 1.48
CA GLY A 268 2.76 25.69 2.15
C GLY A 268 2.33 24.25 2.43
N LEU A 269 3.29 23.33 2.54
CA LEU A 269 3.08 21.92 2.85
C LEU A 269 3.44 21.62 4.32
N THR A 270 2.71 20.70 4.94
CA THR A 270 2.94 20.29 6.33
C THR A 270 3.70 18.96 6.47
N GLU A 271 3.77 18.18 5.40
CA GLU A 271 4.47 16.89 5.34
C GLU A 271 4.78 16.57 3.87
N SER A 272 5.78 15.71 3.63
CA SER A 272 6.17 15.30 2.27
C SER A 272 5.12 14.43 1.58
N GLY A 273 5.11 14.45 0.25
CA GLY A 273 4.28 13.58 -0.57
C GLY A 273 4.65 12.10 -0.43
N VAL A 274 5.93 11.77 -0.26
CA VAL A 274 6.38 10.40 0.03
C VAL A 274 5.84 9.92 1.38
N ASP A 275 5.81 10.76 2.41
CA ASP A 275 5.23 10.41 3.71
C ASP A 275 3.73 10.13 3.60
N LYS A 276 2.99 11.01 2.90
CA LYS A 276 1.56 10.82 2.61
C LYS A 276 1.29 9.53 1.84
N LEU A 277 2.08 9.29 0.78
CA LEU A 277 1.99 8.09 -0.06
C LEU A 277 2.24 6.82 0.75
N THR A 278 3.27 6.82 1.58
CA THR A 278 3.64 5.70 2.45
C THR A 278 2.51 5.36 3.41
N ARG A 279 1.97 6.37 4.11
CA ARG A 279 0.85 6.18 5.04
C ARG A 279 -0.39 5.63 4.35
N ALA A 280 -0.73 6.17 3.18
CA ALA A 280 -1.87 5.71 2.39
C ALA A 280 -1.69 4.27 1.89
N ALA A 281 -0.53 3.92 1.33
CA ALA A 281 -0.23 2.56 0.87
C ALA A 281 -0.22 1.54 2.01
N TYR A 282 0.32 1.92 3.18
CA TYR A 282 0.32 1.12 4.39
C TYR A 282 -1.11 0.80 4.87
N HIS A 283 -1.97 1.81 4.90
CA HIS A 283 -3.39 1.65 5.24
C HIS A 283 -4.16 0.83 4.20
N LEU A 284 -3.89 1.03 2.91
CA LEU A 284 -4.52 0.31 1.81
C LEU A 284 -4.32 -1.21 1.92
N LEU A 285 -3.15 -1.64 2.39
CA LEU A 285 -2.83 -3.05 2.61
C LEU A 285 -3.41 -3.62 3.91
N GLY A 286 -4.15 -2.81 4.67
CA GLY A 286 -4.71 -3.17 5.96
C GLY A 286 -3.63 -3.41 7.01
N LEU A 287 -2.50 -2.74 6.88
CA LEU A 287 -1.43 -2.79 7.88
C LEU A 287 -1.75 -1.84 9.04
N GLY A 288 -1.27 -2.22 10.22
CA GLY A 288 -1.28 -1.42 11.43
C GLY A 288 0.05 -1.58 12.15
N THR A 289 0.27 -0.73 13.14
CA THR A 289 1.51 -0.66 13.90
C THR A 289 1.22 -0.87 15.38
N TYR A 290 1.93 -1.79 16.02
CA TYR A 290 2.00 -1.87 17.48
C TYR A 290 3.43 -1.52 17.94
N PHE A 291 3.58 -1.13 19.19
CA PHE A 291 4.85 -0.70 19.74
C PHE A 291 5.35 -1.63 20.84
N THR A 292 6.66 -1.81 20.90
CA THR A 292 7.36 -2.22 22.12
C THR A 292 8.11 -1.03 22.66
N ALA A 293 7.92 -0.70 23.93
CA ALA A 293 8.40 0.57 24.47
C ALA A 293 9.12 0.37 25.81
N GLY A 294 10.42 0.67 25.86
CA GLY A 294 11.21 0.60 27.08
C GLY A 294 12.55 1.33 26.97
N GLU A 295 13.29 1.43 28.07
CA GLU A 295 14.53 2.24 28.15
C GLU A 295 15.61 1.84 27.13
N LYS A 296 15.64 0.58 26.70
CA LYS A 296 16.60 0.11 25.70
C LYS A 296 16.20 0.53 24.29
N GLU A 297 14.92 0.38 23.95
CA GLU A 297 14.41 0.56 22.61
C GLU A 297 12.92 0.90 22.67
N VAL A 298 12.52 1.89 21.88
CA VAL A 298 11.12 2.05 21.44
C VAL A 298 11.07 1.66 19.97
N ARG A 299 10.22 0.70 19.62
CA ARG A 299 10.15 0.13 18.27
C ARG A 299 8.73 -0.03 17.78
N ALA A 300 8.51 0.36 16.53
CA ALA A 300 7.31 0.11 15.77
C ALA A 300 7.38 -1.26 15.08
N TRP A 301 6.27 -2.01 15.14
CA TRP A 301 6.12 -3.32 14.52
C TRP A 301 4.90 -3.33 13.60
N THR A 302 5.15 -3.58 12.31
CA THR A 302 4.09 -3.74 11.32
C THR A 302 3.36 -5.06 11.49
N PHE A 303 2.03 -5.02 11.45
CA PHE A 303 1.18 -6.19 11.43
C PHE A 303 -0.02 -6.01 10.51
N LYS A 304 -0.62 -7.11 10.04
CA LYS A 304 -1.89 -7.05 9.32
C LYS A 304 -3.04 -6.97 10.32
N ARG A 305 -3.91 -5.95 10.20
CA ARG A 305 -5.07 -5.78 11.09
C ARG A 305 -5.90 -7.07 11.17
N GLY A 306 -6.34 -7.41 12.38
CA GLY A 306 -7.11 -8.62 12.66
C GLY A 306 -6.31 -9.84 13.11
N ILE A 307 -4.96 -9.77 13.18
CA ILE A 307 -4.18 -10.86 13.79
C ILE A 307 -4.35 -10.89 15.31
N LYS A 308 -4.11 -12.07 15.88
CA LYS A 308 -4.17 -12.31 17.32
C LYS A 308 -2.83 -12.03 18.01
N ALA A 309 -2.84 -11.80 19.32
CA ALA A 309 -1.65 -11.52 20.12
C ALA A 309 -0.49 -12.52 19.95
N PRO A 310 -0.71 -13.86 19.86
CA PRO A 310 0.39 -14.79 19.62
C PRO A 310 1.08 -14.58 18.27
N GLN A 311 0.31 -14.27 17.23
CA GLN A 311 0.83 -14.01 15.89
C GLN A 311 1.63 -12.71 15.86
N ALA A 312 1.17 -11.67 16.56
CA ALA A 312 1.90 -10.43 16.72
C ALA A 312 3.24 -10.65 17.44
N ALA A 313 3.26 -11.47 18.49
CA ALA A 313 4.49 -11.86 19.17
C ALA A 313 5.47 -12.60 18.24
N GLY A 314 4.94 -13.44 17.33
CA GLY A 314 5.70 -14.14 16.29
C GLY A 314 6.45 -13.24 15.32
N ILE A 315 5.99 -12.00 15.12
CA ILE A 315 6.66 -10.98 14.29
C ILE A 315 7.99 -10.57 14.92
N ILE A 316 8.07 -10.53 16.25
CA ILE A 316 9.33 -10.27 16.98
C ILE A 316 10.25 -11.49 16.88
N HIS A 317 9.72 -12.67 17.22
CA HIS A 317 10.44 -13.92 17.13
C HIS A 317 9.49 -15.12 17.10
N SER A 318 9.77 -16.12 16.25
CA SER A 318 8.92 -17.30 16.10
C SER A 318 8.72 -18.11 17.40
N ASP A 319 9.68 -18.06 18.33
CA ASP A 319 9.55 -18.72 19.63
C ASP A 319 8.56 -18.03 20.57
N PHE A 320 8.33 -16.71 20.41
CA PHE A 320 7.34 -16.00 21.23
C PHE A 320 5.93 -16.45 20.89
N GLU A 321 5.65 -16.76 19.62
CA GLU A 321 4.36 -17.31 19.20
C GLU A 321 4.14 -18.73 19.76
N LYS A 322 5.16 -19.60 19.65
CA LYS A 322 5.08 -20.98 20.17
C LYS A 322 4.96 -21.03 21.69
N GLY A 323 5.74 -20.19 22.38
CA GLY A 323 5.81 -20.10 23.83
C GLY A 323 4.80 -19.14 24.45
N PHE A 324 3.88 -18.55 23.67
CA PHE A 324 3.01 -17.47 24.12
C PHE A 324 2.19 -17.84 25.36
N ILE A 325 2.31 -17.04 26.41
CA ILE A 325 1.51 -17.14 27.64
C ILE A 325 0.41 -16.07 27.63
N ARG A 326 0.81 -14.80 27.56
CA ARG A 326 -0.07 -13.62 27.56
C ARG A 326 0.66 -12.39 27.03
N ALA A 327 -0.08 -11.38 26.61
CA ALA A 327 0.45 -10.06 26.30
C ALA A 327 0.02 -9.06 27.38
N VAL A 328 0.97 -8.37 27.99
CA VAL A 328 0.66 -7.16 28.77
C VAL A 328 0.53 -6.02 27.76
N THR A 329 -0.61 -5.35 27.71
CA THR A 329 -0.87 -4.31 26.71
C THR A 329 -1.55 -3.09 27.31
N MET A 330 -1.24 -1.93 26.76
CA MET A 330 -1.93 -0.67 26.99
C MET A 330 -2.12 0.06 25.66
N SER A 331 -3.15 0.90 25.55
CA SER A 331 -3.31 1.72 24.35
C SER A 331 -2.35 2.91 24.36
N TYR A 332 -1.92 3.36 23.18
CA TYR A 332 -1.20 4.63 23.02
C TYR A 332 -1.92 5.79 23.71
N ASP A 333 -3.23 5.92 23.48
CA ASP A 333 -4.04 7.00 24.05
C ASP A 333 -4.04 6.99 25.58
N ASP A 334 -4.11 5.81 26.20
CA ASP A 334 -4.01 5.69 27.66
C ASP A 334 -2.63 6.12 28.15
N LEU A 335 -1.54 5.71 27.48
CA LEU A 335 -0.20 6.12 27.90
C LEU A 335 0.00 7.63 27.82
N ILE A 336 -0.44 8.27 26.73
CA ILE A 336 -0.35 9.73 26.58
C ILE A 336 -1.21 10.44 27.63
N LYS A 337 -2.41 9.94 27.91
CA LYS A 337 -3.32 10.52 28.90
C LYS A 337 -2.79 10.44 30.33
N TYR A 338 -2.19 9.32 30.72
CA TYR A 338 -1.73 9.08 32.09
C TYR A 338 -0.25 9.39 32.30
N GLY A 339 0.53 9.57 31.23
CA GLY A 339 1.91 10.04 31.23
C GLY A 339 2.97 9.00 31.65
N SER A 340 2.58 7.86 32.19
CA SER A 340 3.49 6.76 32.53
C SER A 340 2.79 5.42 32.63
N GLU A 341 3.51 4.32 32.38
CA GLU A 341 2.99 2.96 32.54
C GLU A 341 2.45 2.71 33.96
N LYS A 342 3.13 3.26 34.99
CA LYS A 342 2.68 3.15 36.38
C LYS A 342 1.30 3.79 36.56
N ALA A 343 1.09 4.99 36.03
CA ALA A 343 -0.20 5.68 36.12
C ALA A 343 -1.29 4.97 35.30
N VAL A 344 -0.96 4.43 34.12
CA VAL A 344 -1.87 3.57 33.33
C VAL A 344 -2.30 2.34 34.14
N LYS A 345 -1.37 1.70 34.84
CA LYS A 345 -1.64 0.55 35.71
C LYS A 345 -2.51 0.92 36.91
N GLU A 346 -2.22 2.04 37.58
CA GLU A 346 -3.02 2.56 38.70
C GLU A 346 -4.45 2.94 38.26
N ALA A 347 -4.62 3.36 37.01
CA ALA A 347 -5.92 3.62 36.39
C ALA A 347 -6.66 2.34 35.91
N GLY A 348 -6.07 1.15 36.08
CA GLY A 348 -6.64 -0.12 35.64
C GLY A 348 -6.70 -0.30 34.13
N ARG A 349 -5.85 0.43 33.38
CA ARG A 349 -5.81 0.43 31.91
C ARG A 349 -4.68 -0.43 31.33
N LEU A 350 -3.79 -0.94 32.18
CA LEU A 350 -2.80 -1.95 31.79
C LEU A 350 -3.46 -3.33 31.80
N ARG A 351 -3.69 -3.89 30.61
CA ARG A 351 -4.44 -5.13 30.41
C ARG A 351 -3.49 -6.32 30.31
N GLU A 352 -3.95 -7.48 30.74
CA GLU A 352 -3.33 -8.76 30.44
C GLU A 352 -4.23 -9.53 29.48
N GLU A 353 -3.78 -9.69 28.25
CA GLU A 353 -4.55 -10.24 27.15
C GLU A 353 -4.11 -11.66 26.79
N GLY A 354 -5.09 -12.52 26.53
CA GLY A 354 -4.89 -13.93 26.20
C GLY A 354 -4.67 -14.17 24.70
N LYS A 355 -4.68 -15.44 24.30
CA LYS A 355 -4.45 -15.88 22.92
C LYS A 355 -5.49 -15.39 21.91
N GLU A 356 -6.69 -15.07 22.38
CA GLU A 356 -7.82 -14.64 21.54
C GLU A 356 -7.87 -13.13 21.32
N TYR A 357 -7.01 -12.35 21.99
CA TYR A 357 -6.97 -10.91 21.80
C TYR A 357 -6.55 -10.54 20.39
N VAL A 358 -7.35 -9.70 19.74
CA VAL A 358 -7.06 -9.12 18.43
C VAL A 358 -6.29 -7.82 18.66
N VAL A 359 -5.07 -7.76 18.13
CA VAL A 359 -4.19 -6.60 18.30
C VAL A 359 -4.80 -5.37 17.63
N GLN A 360 -4.78 -4.25 18.35
CA GLN A 360 -5.27 -2.97 17.86
C GLN A 360 -4.10 -2.12 17.37
N ASP A 361 -4.38 -1.26 16.40
CA ASP A 361 -3.41 -0.27 15.94
C ASP A 361 -3.08 0.70 17.08
N GLY A 362 -1.79 0.96 17.30
CA GLY A 362 -1.29 1.78 18.40
C GLY A 362 -1.19 1.08 19.76
N ASP A 363 -1.44 -0.24 19.85
CA ASP A 363 -1.19 -0.98 21.09
C ASP A 363 0.30 -0.93 21.46
N ILE A 364 0.59 -0.77 22.75
CA ILE A 364 1.93 -0.87 23.34
C ILE A 364 1.99 -2.19 24.10
N MET A 365 2.80 -3.13 23.63
CA MET A 365 2.73 -4.53 24.03
C MET A 365 4.05 -5.04 24.62
N GLU A 366 3.94 -5.83 25.70
CA GLU A 366 5.01 -6.65 26.26
C GLU A 366 4.54 -8.12 26.29
N PHE A 367 5.24 -8.99 25.55
CA PHE A 367 4.87 -10.40 25.44
C PHE A 367 5.52 -11.24 26.54
N ARG A 368 4.72 -12.05 27.25
CA ARG A 368 5.19 -13.07 28.19
C ARG A 368 5.14 -14.42 27.49
N PHE A 369 6.27 -15.12 27.47
CA PHE A 369 6.42 -16.41 26.81
C PHE A 369 7.29 -17.35 27.65
N ASN A 370 7.12 -18.66 27.46
CA ASN A 370 8.01 -19.66 28.03
C ASN A 370 9.11 -20.00 27.02
N VAL A 371 10.35 -20.15 27.52
CA VAL A 371 11.52 -20.54 26.72
C VAL A 371 11.61 -22.06 26.61
#